data_AF-A0A7V1W9Z1-F1
#
_entry.id   AF-A0A7V1W9Z1-F1
#
_cell.length_a   1.000
_cell.length_b   1.000
_cell.length_c   1.000
_cell.angle_alpha   90.00
_cell.angle_beta   90.00
_cell.angle_gamma   90.00
#
_symmetry.space_group_name_H-M   'P 1'
#
loop_
_entity.id
_entity.type
_entity.pdbx_description
1 polymer ?
#
loop_
_entity_poly.entity_id
_entity_poly.type
_entity_poly.pdbx_seq_one_letter_code
_entity_poly.pdbx_strand_id
1 'polypeptide(L)' 'MPTDRQIVAFKIGARARKLAAEECVIEGCELLYTAIAEAAAAGDSEMEGLLRRELEKFERRFLEPEEAA' A
#
# COMPACT_ATOMS: atom_id res chain seq x y z
N MET A 1 2.06 21.15 -4.33
CA MET A 1 0.83 20.34 -4.51
C MET A 1 1.27 18.93 -4.84
N PRO A 2 0.67 17.89 -4.24
CA PRO A 2 0.95 16.52 -4.65
C PRO A 2 0.50 16.28 -6.09
N THR A 3 1.19 15.40 -6.82
CA THR A 3 0.79 14.98 -8.17
C THR A 3 -0.41 14.05 -8.12
N ASP A 4 -1.12 13.90 -9.24
CA ASP A 4 -2.25 12.97 -9.32
C ASP A 4 -1.84 11.53 -8.97
N ARG A 5 -0.64 11.11 -9.41
CA ARG A 5 -0.07 9.80 -9.05
C ARG A 5 0.14 9.65 -7.54
N GLN A 6 0.69 10.68 -6.88
CA GLN A 6 0.86 10.69 -5.42
C GLN A 6 -0.49 10.60 -4.70
N ILE A 7 -1.52 11.29 -5.20
CA ILE A 7 -2.87 11.23 -4.64
C ILE A 7 -3.47 9.82 -4.80
N VAL A 8 -3.33 9.20 -5.97
CA VAL A 8 -3.85 7.85 -6.24
C VAL A 8 -3.16 6.82 -5.35
N ALA A 9 -1.82 6.80 -5.31
CA ALA A 9 -1.07 5.87 -4.47
C ALA A 9 -1.45 6.04 -2.99
N PHE A 10 -1.53 7.29 -2.50
CA PHE A 10 -1.98 7.56 -1.14
C PHE A 10 -3.38 7.02 -0.85
N LYS A 11 -4.34 7.18 -1.77
CA LYS A 11 -5.71 6.67 -1.60
C LYS A 11 -5.75 5.14 -1.53
N ILE A 12 -4.96 4.46 -2.36
CA ILE A 12 -4.83 2.99 -2.34
C ILE A 12 -4.24 2.55 -0.99
N GLY A 13 -3.13 3.15 -0.57
CA GLY A 13 -2.51 2.86 0.72
C GLY A 13 -3.43 3.15 1.92
N ALA A 14 -4.17 4.26 1.89
CA ALA A 14 -5.15 4.58 2.91
C ALA A 14 -6.29 3.56 2.97
N ARG A 15 -6.78 3.09 1.82
CA ARG A 15 -7.81 2.04 1.76
C ARG A 15 -7.31 0.71 2.31
N ALA A 16 -6.09 0.30 1.96
CA ALA A 16 -5.46 -0.89 2.50
C ALA A 16 -5.37 -0.84 4.03
N ARG A 17 -4.84 0.26 4.59
CA ARG A 17 -4.75 0.44 6.05
C ARG A 17 -6.12 0.48 6.73
N LYS A 18 -7.15 1.02 6.07
CA LYS A 18 -8.52 0.98 6.57
C LYS A 18 -9.04 -0.45 6.66
N LEU A 19 -8.81 -1.28 5.63
CA LEU A 19 -9.19 -2.70 5.65
C LEU A 19 -8.48 -3.44 6.80
N ALA A 20 -7.18 -3.23 6.98
CA ALA A 20 -6.46 -3.85 8.09
C ALA A 20 -6.97 -3.41 9.48
N ALA A 21 -7.39 -2.15 9.63
CA ALA A 21 -8.02 -1.67 10.86
C ALA A 21 -9.44 -2.25 11.09
N GLU A 22 -10.07 -2.79 10.04
CA GLU A 22 -11.36 -3.50 10.07
C GLU A 22 -11.15 -5.03 10.16
N GLU A 23 -9.98 -5.49 10.61
CA GLU A 23 -9.57 -6.90 10.74
C GLU A 23 -9.37 -7.65 9.39
N CYS A 24 -9.43 -6.93 8.27
CA CYS A 24 -9.17 -7.43 6.91
C CYS A 24 -7.71 -7.18 6.47
N VAL A 25 -6.74 -7.71 7.22
CA VAL A 25 -5.30 -7.46 6.96
C VAL A 25 -4.86 -8.06 5.62
N ILE A 26 -5.34 -9.26 5.29
CA ILE A 26 -4.99 -9.96 4.05
C ILE A 26 -5.51 -9.17 2.85
N GLU A 27 -6.77 -8.73 2.87
CA GLU A 27 -7.38 -7.96 1.78
C GLU A 27 -6.70 -6.60 1.59
N GLY A 28 -6.28 -5.95 2.69
CA GLY A 28 -5.50 -4.72 2.62
C GLY A 28 -4.14 -4.95 1.94
N CYS A 29 -3.49 -6.07 2.26
CA CYS A 29 -2.23 -6.49 1.66
C CYS A 29 -2.38 -6.82 0.17
N GLU A 30 -3.37 -7.64 -0.18
CA GLU A 30 -3.69 -8.02 -1.56
C GLU A 30 -3.99 -6.82 -2.45
N LEU A 31 -4.70 -5.81 -1.92
CA LEU A 31 -4.98 -4.57 -2.65
C LEU A 31 -3.69 -3.85 -3.08
N LEU A 32 -2.70 -3.75 -2.18
CA LEU A 32 -1.43 -3.09 -2.46
C LEU A 32 -0.58 -3.91 -3.44
N TYR A 33 -0.44 -5.22 -3.22
CA TYR A 33 0.32 -6.08 -4.11
C TYR A 33 -0.28 -6.13 -5.52
N THR A 34 -1.61 -6.15 -5.64
CA THR A 34 -2.30 -6.10 -6.95
C THR A 34 -2.02 -4.78 -7.66
N ALA A 35 -2.17 -3.64 -6.99
CA ALA A 35 -1.89 -2.33 -7.59
C ALA A 35 -0.42 -2.19 -8.03
N ILE A 36 0.53 -2.73 -7.25
CA ILE A 36 1.96 -2.75 -7.61
C ILE A 36 2.18 -3.60 -8.87
N ALA A 37 1.58 -4.79 -8.94
CA ALA A 37 1.69 -5.68 -10.09
C ALA A 37 1.10 -5.03 -11.36
N GLU A 38 -0.03 -4.33 -11.25
CA GLU A 38 -0.65 -3.59 -12.36
C GLU A 38 0.24 -2.44 -12.85
N ALA A 39 0.81 -1.65 -11.93
CA ALA A 39 1.74 -0.57 -12.28
C ALA A 39 3.00 -1.11 -12.97
N ALA A 40 3.56 -2.21 -12.47
CA ALA A 40 4.70 -2.89 -13.07
C ALA A 40 4.37 -3.44 -14.47
N ALA A 41 3.20 -4.06 -14.65
CA ALA A 41 2.74 -4.58 -15.94
C ALA A 41 2.51 -3.46 -16.97
N ALA A 42 2.11 -2.26 -16.53
CA ALA A 42 1.97 -1.08 -17.36
C ALA A 42 3.30 -0.34 -17.63
N GLY A 43 4.39 -0.73 -16.97
CA GLY A 43 5.68 -0.04 -17.05
C GLY A 43 5.71 1.34 -16.37
N ASP A 44 4.76 1.63 -15.47
CA ASP A 44 4.71 2.89 -14.71
C ASP A 44 5.57 2.77 -13.44
N SER A 45 6.88 2.94 -13.60
CA SER A 45 7.86 2.84 -12.51
C SER A 45 7.69 3.91 -11.44
N GLU A 46 7.12 5.07 -11.77
CA GLU A 46 6.81 6.12 -10.80
C GLU A 46 5.67 5.67 -9.87
N MET A 47 4.56 5.19 -10.45
CA MET A 47 3.43 4.69 -9.68
C MET A 47 3.85 3.46 -8.85
N GLU A 48 4.61 2.53 -9.42
CA GLU A 48 5.12 1.36 -8.70
C GLU A 48 5.92 1.78 -7.46
N GLY A 49 6.86 2.74 -7.61
CA GLY A 49 7.66 3.26 -6.50
C GLY A 49 6.82 3.95 -5.42
N LEU A 50 5.78 4.69 -5.81
CA LEU A 50 4.84 5.31 -4.87
C LEU A 50 4.03 4.27 -4.09
N LEU A 51 3.55 3.22 -4.76
CA LEU A 51 2.78 2.14 -4.14
C LEU A 51 3.63 1.28 -3.21
N ARG A 52 4.90 1.00 -3.56
CA ARG A 52 5.85 0.30 -2.67
C ARG A 52 6.08 1.05 -1.35
N ARG A 53 6.16 2.38 -1.39
CA ARG A 53 6.25 3.21 -0.16
C ARG A 53 4.98 3.13 0.69
N GLU A 54 3.81 2.98 0.08
CA GLU A 54 2.57 2.76 0.83
C GLU A 54 2.48 1.36 1.43
N LEU A 55 3.05 0.36 0.74
CA LEU A 55 3.22 -1.00 1.27
C LEU A 55 4.15 -1.04 2.48
N GLU A 56 5.32 -0.39 2.43
CA GLU A 56 6.22 -0.30 3.59
C GLU A 56 5.51 0.31 4.83
N LYS A 57 4.70 1.36 4.62
CA LYS A 57 3.90 1.96 5.71
C LYS A 57 2.85 1.01 6.26
N PHE A 58 2.29 0.15 5.42
CA PHE A 58 1.31 -0.86 5.79
C PHE A 58 1.97 -1.98 6.59
N GLU A 59 3.05 -2.56 6.06
CA GLU A 59 3.81 -3.66 6.66
C GLU A 59 4.30 -3.30 8.06
N ARG A 60 4.95 -2.14 8.20
CA ARG A 60 5.43 -1.63 9.50
C ARG A 60 4.34 -1.48 10.56
N ARG A 61 3.09 -1.26 10.14
CA ARG A 61 1.98 -1.00 11.08
C ARG A 61 1.15 -2.24 11.39
N PHE A 62 1.05 -3.20 10.48
CA PHE A 62 0.09 -4.29 10.57
C PHE A 62 0.70 -5.69 10.42
N LEU A 63 1.96 -5.81 10.00
CA LEU A 63 2.61 -7.09 9.72
C LEU A 63 3.95 -7.28 10.47
N GLU A 64 4.65 -6.20 10.82
CA GLU A 64 5.78 -6.32 11.74
C GLU A 64 5.27 -6.78 13.11
N PRO A 65 5.81 -7.89 13.68
CA PRO A 65 5.47 -8.29 15.02
C PRO A 65 5.88 -7.16 15.97
N GLU A 66 4.94 -6.69 16.81
CA GLU A 66 5.31 -5.85 17.96
C GLU A 66 6.41 -6.61 18.72
N GLU A 67 7.62 -6.06 18.78
CA GLU A 67 8.64 -6.57 19.69
C GLU A 67 7.99 -6.65 21.07
N ALA A 68 7.94 -7.88 21.61
CA ALA A 68 7.38 -8.16 22.91
C ALA A 68 8.03 -7.24 23.97
N ALA A 69 7.30 -6.19 24.36
CA ALA A 69 7.68 -5.27 25.43
C ALA A 69 7.12 -5.74 26.77
#